data_AF-A0A120KP08-F1
#
_entry.id   AF-A0A120KP08-F1
#
_cell.length_a   1.000
_cell.length_b   1.000
_cell.length_c   1.000
_cell.angle_alpha   90.00
_cell.angle_beta   90.00
_cell.angle_gamma   90.00
#
_symmetry.space_group_name_H-M   'P 1'
#
loop_
_entity.id
_entity.type
_entity.pdbx_description
1 polymer ?
#
loop_
_entity_poly.entity_id
_entity_poly.type
_entity_poly.pdbx_seq_one_letter_code
_entity_poly.pdbx_strand_id
1 'polypeptide(L)'
;MKKEIKEKVMKIMDLALEINSREKNTIFVEFSGHTNEICVHTYERGWEHWRETGEGRKKLNESYLYLDKDDCVEKLDNLIEKLKEMKG
;
A
#
# COMPACT_ATOMS: atom_id res chain seq x y z
N MET A 1 15.36 -13.14 2.47
CA MET A 1 14.07 -12.84 1.81
C MET A 1 13.96 -13.66 0.53
N LYS A 2 12.81 -14.33 0.30
CA LYS A 2 12.58 -15.11 -0.93
C LYS A 2 12.45 -14.16 -2.13
N LYS A 3 12.93 -14.56 -3.31
CA LYS A 3 12.87 -13.75 -4.55
C LYS A 3 11.43 -13.30 -4.86
N GLU A 4 10.48 -14.21 -4.74
CA GLU A 4 9.06 -13.95 -4.95
C GLU A 4 8.51 -12.83 -4.05
N ILE A 5 8.84 -12.83 -2.76
CA ILE A 5 8.39 -11.79 -1.81
C ILE A 5 8.92 -10.42 -2.26
N LYS A 6 10.20 -10.34 -2.66
CA LYS A 6 10.80 -9.11 -3.16
C LYS A 6 10.08 -8.60 -4.41
N GLU A 7 9.78 -9.48 -5.37
CA GLU A 7 9.08 -9.11 -6.60
C GLU A 7 7.67 -8.58 -6.31
N LYS A 8 6.94 -9.19 -5.39
CA LYS A 8 5.61 -8.72 -4.96
C LYS A 8 5.67 -7.36 -4.25
N VAL A 9 6.67 -7.13 -3.38
CA VAL A 9 6.89 -5.82 -2.74
C VAL A 9 7.17 -4.73 -3.78
N MET A 10 8.03 -5.00 -4.76
CA MET A 10 8.29 -4.04 -5.85
C MET A 10 7.03 -3.78 -6.68
N LYS A 11 6.22 -4.82 -6.94
CA LYS A 11 4.95 -4.67 -7.65
C LYS A 11 3.96 -3.77 -6.92
N ILE A 12 3.90 -3.85 -5.60
CA ILE A 12 3.09 -2.95 -4.75
C ILE A 12 3.57 -1.50 -4.90
N MET A 13 4.88 -1.26 -4.89
CA MET A 13 5.45 0.08 -5.10
C MET A 13 5.10 0.63 -6.50
N ASP A 14 5.24 -0.20 -7.53
CA ASP A 14 4.87 0.19 -8.91
C ASP A 14 3.39 0.57 -9.02
N LEU A 15 2.50 -0.22 -8.41
CA LEU A 15 1.06 0.07 -8.38
C LEU A 15 0.76 1.36 -7.62
N ALA A 16 1.41 1.60 -6.48
CA ALA A 16 1.23 2.82 -5.71
C ALA A 16 1.63 4.07 -6.52
N LEU A 17 2.77 4.01 -7.24
CA LEU A 17 3.20 5.09 -8.13
C LEU A 17 2.16 5.35 -9.24
N GLU A 18 1.62 4.30 -9.84
CA GLU A 18 0.64 4.44 -10.92
C GLU A 18 -0.71 4.99 -10.41
N ILE A 19 -1.25 4.45 -9.32
CA ILE A 19 -2.51 4.90 -8.71
C ILE A 19 -2.40 6.37 -8.31
N ASN A 20 -1.34 6.73 -7.59
CA ASN A 20 -1.12 8.10 -7.12
C ASN A 20 -0.94 9.12 -8.26
N SER A 21 -0.63 8.66 -9.48
CA SER A 21 -0.49 9.54 -10.66
C SER A 21 -1.81 9.82 -11.39
N ARG A 22 -2.88 9.09 -11.08
CA ARG A 22 -4.15 9.13 -11.83
C ARG A 22 -5.36 9.37 -10.96
N GLU A 23 -5.46 8.63 -9.86
CA GLU A 23 -6.61 8.64 -8.97
C GLU A 23 -6.44 9.66 -7.85
N LYS A 24 -7.56 10.13 -7.31
CA LYS A 24 -7.53 11.00 -6.11
C LYS A 24 -7.18 10.23 -4.84
N ASN A 25 -7.24 8.90 -4.86
CA ASN A 25 -6.79 8.09 -3.74
C ASN A 25 -5.28 8.19 -3.60
N THR A 26 -4.80 8.28 -2.36
CA THR A 26 -3.36 8.30 -2.06
C THR A 26 -2.96 7.02 -1.36
N ILE A 27 -2.02 6.31 -1.96
CA ILE A 27 -1.38 5.11 -1.43
C ILE A 27 -0.03 5.50 -0.81
N PHE A 28 0.16 5.14 0.45
CA PHE A 28 1.46 5.18 1.12
C PHE A 28 1.98 3.76 1.25
N VAL A 29 3.27 3.58 0.97
CA VAL A 29 3.96 2.29 1.10
C VAL A 29 5.20 2.52 1.97
N GLU A 30 5.23 1.85 3.10
CA GLU A 30 6.27 2.00 4.13
C GLU A 30 6.94 0.66 4.37
N PHE A 31 8.27 0.64 4.47
CA PHE A 31 9.03 -0.55 4.80
C PHE A 31 9.77 -0.35 6.13
N SER A 32 9.44 -1.17 7.13
CA SER A 32 10.12 -1.14 8.43
C SER A 32 11.18 -2.23 8.49
N GLY A 33 12.43 -1.85 8.27
CA GLY A 33 13.56 -2.78 8.25
C GLY A 33 13.80 -3.50 9.59
N HIS A 34 13.41 -2.91 10.73
CA HIS A 34 13.63 -3.54 12.04
C HIS A 34 12.75 -4.78 12.27
N THR A 35 11.54 -4.80 11.69
CA THR A 35 10.53 -5.87 11.81
C THR A 35 10.36 -6.64 10.52
N ASN A 36 11.06 -6.23 9.46
CA ASN A 36 10.95 -6.80 8.13
C ASN A 36 9.48 -6.81 7.65
N GLU A 37 8.82 -5.65 7.72
CA GLU A 37 7.42 -5.51 7.37
C GLU A 37 7.20 -4.47 6.26
N ILE A 38 6.09 -4.60 5.56
CA ILE A 38 5.55 -3.55 4.70
C ILE A 38 4.19 -3.12 5.24
N CYS A 39 3.97 -1.81 5.31
CA CYS A 39 2.70 -1.21 5.64
C CYS A 39 2.19 -0.43 4.44
N VAL A 40 0.95 -0.68 4.03
CA VAL A 40 0.28 0.04 2.94
C VAL A 40 -0.96 0.72 3.46
N HIS A 41 -1.02 2.04 3.32
CA HIS A 41 -2.17 2.85 3.71
C HIS A 41 -2.85 3.45 2.48
N THR A 42 -4.18 3.41 2.46
CA THR A 42 -5.00 4.03 1.43
C THR A 42 -5.81 5.16 2.06
N TYR A 43 -5.76 6.36 1.47
CA TYR A 43 -6.54 7.51 1.90
C TYR A 43 -7.37 8.08 0.75
N GLU A 44 -8.58 8.52 1.05
CA GLU A 44 -9.41 9.30 0.14
C GLU A 44 -8.84 10.71 0.03
N ARG A 45 -8.48 11.17 -1.18
CA ARG A 45 -7.96 12.51 -1.46
C ARG A 45 -6.70 12.90 -0.66
N GLY A 46 -6.10 11.96 0.06
CA GLY A 46 -4.85 12.08 0.82
C GLY A 46 -4.59 13.46 1.44
N TRP A 47 -3.57 14.14 0.93
CA TRP A 47 -3.15 15.47 1.39
C TRP A 47 -4.16 16.57 1.06
N GLU A 48 -4.89 16.45 -0.04
CA GLU A 48 -5.89 17.44 -0.43
C GLU A 48 -7.08 17.46 0.52
N HIS A 49 -7.50 16.29 1.03
CA HIS A 49 -8.54 16.22 2.07
C HIS A 49 -8.14 17.08 3.27
N TRP A 50 -6.95 16.82 3.81
CA TRP A 50 -6.44 17.57 4.97
C TRP A 50 -6.27 19.07 4.68
N ARG A 51 -5.74 19.41 3.50
CA ARG A 51 -5.56 20.81 3.09
C ARG A 51 -6.90 21.57 2.98
N GLU A 52 -7.96 20.90 2.53
CA GLU A 52 -9.27 21.53 2.30
C GLU A 52 -10.15 21.59 3.55
N THR A 53 -10.16 20.54 4.37
CA THR A 53 -11.07 20.43 5.52
C THR A 53 -10.41 20.80 6.84
N GLY A 54 -9.07 20.76 6.91
CA GLY A 54 -8.33 20.83 8.17
C GLY A 54 -8.49 19.58 9.05
N GLU A 55 -9.33 18.63 8.64
CA GLU A 55 -9.50 17.34 9.29
C GLU A 55 -8.41 16.38 8.82
N GLY A 56 -7.97 15.47 9.70
CA GLY A 56 -6.97 14.46 9.35
C GLY A 56 -7.32 13.70 8.07
N ARG A 57 -6.33 13.07 7.43
CA ARG A 57 -6.54 12.29 6.20
C ARG A 57 -7.63 11.24 6.43
N LYS A 58 -8.58 11.11 5.50
CA LYS A 58 -9.64 10.11 5.59
C LYS A 58 -9.13 8.75 5.14
N LYS A 59 -8.83 7.88 6.11
CA LYS A 59 -8.28 6.54 5.89
C LYS A 59 -9.36 5.60 5.34
N LEU A 60 -9.05 4.93 4.23
CA LEU A 60 -9.91 3.93 3.61
C LEU A 60 -9.50 2.52 4.02
N ASN A 61 -8.20 2.24 4.01
CA ASN A 61 -7.68 0.90 4.30
C ASN A 61 -6.24 0.95 4.83
N GLU A 62 -5.83 -0.12 5.49
CA GLU A 62 -4.46 -0.38 5.92
C GLU A 62 -4.14 -1.86 5.85
N SER A 63 -2.94 -2.19 5.40
CA SER A 63 -2.43 -3.55 5.35
C SER A 63 -1.04 -3.60 5.92
N TYR A 64 -0.86 -4.40 6.98
CA TYR A 64 0.38 -4.55 7.70
C TYR A 64 0.89 -5.98 7.56
N LEU A 65 2.01 -6.17 6.86
CA LEU A 65 2.47 -7.47 6.41
C LEU A 65 3.93 -7.72 6.82
N TYR A 66 4.14 -8.72 7.67
CA TYR A 66 5.47 -9.21 8.02
C TYR A 66 6.01 -10.12 6.90
N LEU A 67 7.17 -9.78 6.36
CA LEU A 67 7.77 -10.42 5.18
C LEU A 67 8.51 -11.73 5.49
N ASP A 68 8.56 -12.12 6.77
CA ASP A 68 9.19 -13.34 7.27
C ASP A 68 8.17 -14.40 7.75
N LYS A 69 6.87 -14.12 7.64
CA LYS A 69 5.79 -15.07 7.97
C LYS A 69 5.44 -15.96 6.79
N ASP A 70 5.00 -17.18 7.10
CA ASP A 70 4.68 -18.19 6.08
C ASP A 70 3.50 -17.80 5.19
N ASP A 71 2.54 -17.04 5.74
CA ASP A 71 1.35 -16.53 5.04
C ASP A 71 1.60 -15.23 4.24
N CYS A 72 2.85 -14.74 4.23
CA CYS A 72 3.20 -13.47 3.59
C CYS A 72 2.87 -13.44 2.09
N VAL A 73 3.14 -14.54 1.37
CA VAL A 73 2.94 -14.62 -0.08
C VAL A 73 1.47 -14.39 -0.44
N GLU A 74 0.56 -15.10 0.22
CA GLU A 74 -0.89 -14.98 0.02
C GLU A 74 -1.39 -13.56 0.38
N LYS A 75 -0.90 -13.01 1.49
CA LYS A 75 -1.27 -11.65 1.91
C LYS A 75 -0.79 -10.57 0.94
N LEU A 76 0.40 -10.73 0.38
CA LEU A 76 0.92 -9.85 -0.66
C LEU A 76 0.10 -9.94 -1.94
N ASP A 77 -0.30 -11.15 -2.35
CA ASP A 77 -1.17 -11.34 -3.51
C ASP A 77 -2.53 -10.66 -3.31
N ASN A 78 -3.16 -10.85 -2.15
CA ASN A 78 -4.41 -10.20 -1.80
C ASN A 78 -4.30 -8.66 -1.80
N LEU A 79 -3.17 -8.12 -1.34
CA LEU A 79 -2.90 -6.68 -1.37
C LEU A 79 -2.72 -6.18 -2.81
N ILE A 80 -2.00 -6.93 -3.65
CA ILE A 80 -1.81 -6.59 -5.07
C ILE A 80 -3.16 -6.55 -5.80
N GLU A 81 -4.04 -7.52 -5.58
CA GLU A 81 -5.37 -7.53 -6.21
C GLU A 81 -6.21 -6.32 -5.77
N LYS A 82 -6.24 -6.00 -4.47
CA LYS A 82 -6.93 -4.79 -3.99
C LYS A 82 -6.40 -3.50 -4.63
N LEU A 83 -5.08 -3.38 -4.79
CA LEU A 83 -4.48 -2.22 -5.45
C LEU A 83 -4.83 -2.17 -6.94
N LYS A 84 -4.90 -3.31 -7.63
CA LYS A 84 -5.37 -3.37 -9.02
C LYS A 84 -6.84 -2.94 -9.15
N GLU A 85 -7.71 -3.38 -8.25
CA GLU A 85 -9.11 -2.96 -8.23
C GLU A 85 -9.26 -1.44 -8.03
N MET A 86 -8.42 -0.84 -7.16
CA MET A 86 -8.41 0.60 -6.94
C MET A 86 -7.89 1.41 -8.12
N LYS A 87 -7.05 0.80 -8.96
CA LYS A 87 -6.49 1.42 -10.16
C LYS A 87 -7.54 1.57 -11.28
N GLY A 88 -8.56 0.73 -11.30
CA GLY A 88 -9.54 0.61 -12.39
C GLY A 88 -9.19 -0.47 -13.40
#